data_AF-A0A267EU56-F1
#
_entry.id   AF-A0A267EU56-F1
#
_cell.length_a   1.000
_cell.length_b   1.000
_cell.length_c   1.000
_cell.angle_alpha   90.00
_cell.angle_beta   90.00
_cell.angle_gamma   90.00
#
_symmetry.space_group_name_H-M   'P 1'
#
loop_
_entity.id
_entity.type
_entity.pdbx_description
1 polymer ?
#
loop_
_entity_poly.entity_id
_entity_poly.type
_entity_poly.pdbx_seq_one_letter_code
_entity_poly.pdbx_strand_id
1 'polypeptide(L)'
;MSSSMSGWLTSSNISGREDLVHIAKLAEQAERYDDMATAMKAVTEKGQELGNEERNLLSVAYKNVVGARRSSWRVISSIESKTEGSERKQSMAKEYRQKIESELQRICKEVLTFSTSI
;
A
#
# COMPACT_ATOMS: atom_id res chain seq x y z
N MET A 1 -5.77 -10.36 -16.76
CA MET A 1 -4.80 -9.46 -16.08
C MET A 1 -5.02 -9.62 -14.59
N SER A 2 -4.36 -10.63 -14.00
CA SER A 2 -4.51 -10.98 -12.59
C SER A 2 -3.71 -9.98 -11.75
N SER A 3 -4.42 -9.17 -10.97
CA SER A 3 -3.83 -8.31 -9.95
C SER A 3 -3.11 -9.22 -8.96
N SER A 4 -1.79 -9.06 -8.90
CA SER A 4 -0.89 -9.89 -8.10
C SER A 4 -1.36 -9.96 -6.65
N MET A 5 -1.93 -11.11 -6.24
CA MET A 5 -1.70 -11.59 -4.89
C MET A 5 -0.19 -11.53 -4.66
N SER A 6 0.27 -10.91 -3.57
CA SER A 6 1.70 -10.83 -3.28
C SER A 6 2.25 -12.24 -3.28
N GLY A 7 3.28 -12.49 -4.12
CA GLY A 7 3.73 -13.85 -4.46
C GLY A 7 4.05 -14.71 -3.25
N TRP A 8 4.31 -14.12 -2.08
CA TRP A 8 4.53 -14.82 -0.82
C TRP A 8 3.25 -15.41 -0.20
N LEU A 9 2.08 -14.74 -0.30
CA LEU A 9 0.80 -15.31 0.16
C LEU A 9 0.47 -16.57 -0.63
N THR A 10 0.65 -16.51 -1.95
CA THR A 10 0.44 -17.66 -2.85
C THR A 10 1.47 -18.77 -2.59
N SER A 11 2.74 -18.42 -2.38
CA SER A 11 3.81 -19.39 -2.09
C SER A 11 3.59 -20.12 -0.76
N SER A 12 3.02 -19.45 0.23
CA SER A 12 2.68 -20.04 1.54
C SER A 12 1.29 -20.68 1.60
N ASN A 13 0.58 -20.75 0.47
CA ASN A 13 -0.80 -21.27 0.37
C ASN A 13 -1.81 -20.58 1.32
N ILE A 14 -1.58 -19.30 1.63
CA ILE A 14 -2.45 -18.51 2.50
C ILE A 14 -3.57 -17.93 1.64
N SER A 15 -4.76 -18.51 1.76
CA SER A 15 -5.91 -18.10 0.97
C SER A 15 -7.23 -18.09 1.76
N GLY A 16 -7.28 -18.63 2.97
CA GLY A 16 -8.47 -18.57 3.83
C GLY A 16 -8.75 -17.13 4.28
N ARG A 17 -10.03 -16.75 4.39
CA ARG A 17 -10.39 -15.40 4.88
C ARG A 17 -9.88 -15.17 6.30
N GLU A 18 -10.07 -16.16 7.18
CA GLU A 18 -9.59 -16.12 8.56
C GLU A 18 -8.05 -16.04 8.62
N ASP A 19 -7.35 -16.81 7.78
CA ASP A 19 -5.88 -16.78 7.69
C ASP A 19 -5.38 -15.40 7.24
N LEU A 20 -6.02 -14.81 6.23
CA LEU A 20 -5.67 -13.48 5.73
C LEU A 20 -5.88 -12.40 6.80
N VAL A 21 -6.99 -12.47 7.56
CA VAL A 21 -7.25 -11.56 8.68
C VAL A 21 -6.23 -11.78 9.81
N HIS A 22 -5.87 -13.02 10.10
CA HIS A 22 -4.85 -13.34 11.09
C HIS A 22 -3.48 -12.78 10.68
N ILE A 23 -3.08 -12.97 9.42
CA ILE A 23 -1.87 -12.39 8.85
C ILE A 23 -1.88 -10.86 8.90
N ALA A 24 -3.03 -10.23 8.61
CA ALA A 24 -3.15 -8.77 8.70
C ALA A 24 -2.89 -8.27 10.12
N LYS A 25 -3.40 -8.97 11.15
CA LYS A 25 -3.14 -8.65 12.56
C LYS A 25 -1.66 -8.84 12.94
N LEU A 26 -1.02 -9.90 12.46
CA LEU A 26 0.42 -10.11 12.68
C LEU A 26 1.25 -9.01 11.99
N ALA A 27 0.88 -8.64 10.77
CA ALA A 27 1.52 -7.57 10.02
C ALA A 27 1.34 -6.20 10.69
N GLU A 28 0.17 -5.93 11.29
CA GLU A 28 -0.08 -4.74 12.11
C GLU A 28 0.86 -4.66 13.31
N GLN A 29 1.00 -5.76 14.07
CA GLN A 29 1.90 -5.82 15.23
C GLN A 29 3.38 -5.66 14.85
N ALA A 30 3.75 -6.09 13.64
CA ALA A 30 5.09 -5.94 13.10
C ALA A 30 5.29 -4.62 12.32
N GLU A 31 4.30 -3.73 12.30
CA GLU A 31 4.30 -2.47 11.55
C GLU A 31 4.57 -2.64 10.04
N ARG A 32 4.29 -3.84 9.49
CA ARG A 32 4.44 -4.18 8.07
C ARG A 32 3.15 -3.87 7.31
N TYR A 33 2.80 -2.58 7.24
CA TYR A 33 1.51 -2.14 6.69
C TYR A 33 1.30 -2.47 5.19
N ASP A 34 2.37 -2.62 4.40
CA ASP A 34 2.27 -3.09 3.01
C ASP A 34 1.79 -4.55 2.90
N ASP A 35 2.28 -5.41 3.80
CA ASP A 35 1.83 -6.80 3.88
C ASP A 35 0.40 -6.86 4.41
N MET A 36 0.09 -6.04 5.42
CA MET A 36 -1.26 -5.90 5.95
C MET A 36 -2.25 -5.46 4.86
N ALA A 37 -1.88 -4.45 4.05
CA ALA A 37 -2.72 -3.96 2.95
C ALA A 37 -2.93 -5.03 1.87
N THR A 38 -1.88 -5.81 1.57
CA THR A 38 -2.02 -6.97 0.67
C THR A 38 -3.03 -7.97 1.20
N ALA A 39 -2.88 -8.42 2.45
CA ALA A 39 -3.75 -9.44 3.03
C ALA A 39 -5.20 -8.97 3.06
N MET A 40 -5.43 -7.72 3.49
CA MET A 40 -6.77 -7.13 3.53
C MET A 40 -7.36 -6.91 2.13
N LYS A 41 -6.56 -6.58 1.13
CA LYS A 41 -7.00 -6.54 -0.28
C LYS A 41 -7.49 -7.92 -0.73
N ALA A 42 -6.76 -8.99 -0.44
CA ALA A 42 -7.19 -10.34 -0.77
C ALA A 42 -8.49 -10.74 -0.05
N VAL A 43 -8.75 -10.21 1.16
CA VAL A 43 -10.06 -10.36 1.85
C VAL A 43 -11.19 -9.66 1.07
N THR A 44 -10.96 -8.45 0.55
CA THR A 44 -11.96 -7.73 -0.25
C THR A 44 -12.27 -8.41 -1.58
N GLU A 45 -11.27 -9.00 -2.23
CA GLU A 45 -11.41 -9.68 -3.53
C GLU A 45 -12.23 -10.98 -3.43
N LYS A 46 -12.46 -11.51 -2.23
CA LYS A 46 -13.35 -12.67 -2.02
C LYS A 46 -14.84 -12.35 -2.18
N GLY A 47 -15.21 -11.09 -2.37
CA GLY A 47 -16.58 -10.70 -2.74
C GLY A 47 -17.62 -10.81 -1.62
N GLN A 48 -17.19 -11.02 -0.38
CA GLN A 48 -18.05 -11.00 0.80
C GLN A 48 -17.96 -9.64 1.48
N GLU A 49 -19.08 -9.13 1.98
CA GLU A 49 -19.11 -7.89 2.76
C GLU A 49 -18.10 -7.97 3.92
N LEU A 50 -17.43 -6.85 4.18
CA LEU A 50 -16.52 -6.75 5.29
C LEU A 50 -17.31 -6.58 6.60
N GLY A 51 -16.87 -7.25 7.66
CA GLY A 51 -17.28 -6.95 9.02
C GLY A 51 -16.68 -5.64 9.52
N ASN A 52 -17.10 -5.21 10.70
CA ASN A 52 -16.60 -3.98 11.32
C ASN A 52 -15.09 -4.03 11.60
N GLU A 53 -14.61 -5.18 12.08
CA GLU A 53 -13.19 -5.42 12.35
C GLU A 53 -12.33 -5.37 11.08
N GLU A 54 -12.78 -6.02 10.01
CA GLU A 54 -12.04 -6.06 8.74
C GLU A 54 -12.01 -4.69 8.06
N ARG A 55 -13.10 -3.91 8.12
CA ARG A 55 -13.10 -2.51 7.67
C ARG A 55 -12.09 -1.66 8.45
N ASN A 56 -11.98 -1.89 9.76
CA ASN A 56 -11.00 -1.19 10.59
C ASN A 56 -9.56 -1.58 10.19
N LEU A 57 -9.28 -2.88 10.05
CA LEU A 57 -7.96 -3.37 9.60
C LEU A 57 -7.59 -2.83 8.22
N LEU A 58 -8.53 -2.84 7.26
CA LEU A 58 -8.32 -2.27 5.92
C LEU A 58 -7.98 -0.76 6.01
N SER A 59 -8.71 -0.03 6.84
CA SER A 59 -8.51 1.41 7.06
C SER A 59 -7.14 1.70 7.69
N VAL A 60 -6.76 0.95 8.72
CA VAL A 60 -5.45 1.07 9.39
C VAL A 60 -4.32 0.78 8.41
N ALA A 61 -4.41 -0.31 7.64
CA ALA A 61 -3.40 -0.69 6.66
C ALA A 61 -3.16 0.41 5.63
N TYR A 62 -4.22 0.81 4.92
CA TYR A 62 -4.10 1.78 3.83
C TYR A 62 -3.76 3.19 4.31
N LYS A 63 -4.27 3.63 5.48
CA LYS A 63 -3.88 4.91 6.10
C LYS A 63 -2.37 4.97 6.33
N ASN A 64 -1.79 3.90 6.89
CA ASN A 64 -0.35 3.86 7.18
C ASN A 64 0.49 3.76 5.91
N VAL A 65 0.09 2.91 4.94
CA VAL A 65 0.78 2.80 3.65
C VAL A 65 0.81 4.14 2.92
N VAL A 66 -0.34 4.83 2.79
CA VAL A 66 -0.42 6.15 2.16
C VAL A 66 0.38 7.19 2.94
N GLY A 67 0.28 7.18 4.28
CA GLY A 67 1.02 8.08 5.17
C GLY A 67 2.53 7.98 4.95
N ALA A 68 3.07 6.76 4.92
CA ALA A 68 4.48 6.50 4.68
C ALA A 68 4.93 7.04 3.30
N ARG A 69 4.18 6.73 2.22
CA ARG A 69 4.52 7.21 0.87
C ARG A 69 4.44 8.73 0.74
N ARG A 70 3.43 9.37 1.36
CA ARG A 70 3.33 10.84 1.41
C ARG A 70 4.51 11.46 2.14
N SER A 71 4.96 10.84 3.23
CA SER A 71 6.15 11.31 3.95
C SER A 71 7.40 11.23 3.07
N SER A 72 7.64 10.07 2.44
CA SER A 72 8.74 9.88 1.50
C SER A 72 8.70 10.87 0.34
N TRP A 73 7.53 11.10 -0.26
CA TRP A 73 7.36 12.07 -1.34
C TRP A 73 7.76 13.48 -0.92
N ARG A 74 7.35 13.94 0.28
CA ARG A 74 7.74 15.27 0.79
C ARG A 74 9.25 15.39 0.98
N VAL A 75 9.89 14.34 1.50
CA VAL A 75 11.35 14.32 1.70
C VAL A 75 12.07 14.43 0.36
N ILE A 76 11.70 13.60 -0.61
CA ILE A 76 12.33 13.61 -1.95
C ILE A 76 12.06 14.93 -2.67
N SER A 77 10.85 15.48 -2.57
CA SER A 77 10.53 16.80 -3.16
C SER A 77 11.38 17.91 -2.54
N SER A 78 11.64 17.88 -1.22
CA SER A 78 12.56 18.84 -0.60
C SER A 78 14.02 18.62 -1.02
N ILE A 79 14.45 17.39 -1.27
CA ILE A 79 15.81 17.10 -1.77
C ILE A 79 15.95 17.60 -3.21
N GLU A 80 14.96 17.33 -4.07
CA GLU A 80 14.91 17.81 -5.45
C GLU A 80 15.03 19.34 -5.50
N SER A 81 14.28 20.06 -4.65
CA SER A 81 14.30 21.54 -4.63
C SER A 81 15.60 22.14 -4.12
N LYS A 82 16.36 21.41 -3.29
CA LYS A 82 17.64 21.86 -2.71
C LYS A 82 18.86 21.41 -3.50
N THR A 83 18.66 20.54 -4.50
CA THR A 83 19.76 20.02 -5.33
C THR A 83 20.07 21.02 -6.42
N GLU A 84 21.08 21.86 -6.19
CA GLU A 84 21.60 22.83 -7.16
C GLU A 84 22.96 22.38 -7.71
N GLY A 85 23.35 22.89 -8.89
CA GLY A 85 24.70 22.72 -9.44
C GLY A 85 25.02 21.34 -10.05
N SER A 86 24.06 20.41 -10.11
CA SER A 86 24.23 19.12 -10.79
C SER A 86 22.93 18.64 -11.45
N GLU A 87 22.81 18.86 -12.75
CA GLU A 87 21.64 18.44 -13.56
C GLU A 87 21.36 16.94 -13.44
N ARG A 88 22.42 16.11 -13.37
CA ARG A 88 22.28 14.65 -13.22
C ARG A 88 21.60 14.28 -11.90
N LYS A 89 22.04 14.86 -10.77
CA LYS A 89 21.46 14.58 -9.45
C LYS A 89 20.02 15.08 -9.36
N GLN A 90 19.75 16.26 -9.94
CA GLN A 90 18.42 16.83 -10.00
C GLN A 90 17.46 15.94 -10.81
N SER A 91 17.90 15.44 -11.96
CA SER A 91 17.13 14.49 -12.78
C SER A 91 16.80 13.20 -12.03
N MET A 92 17.79 12.61 -11.33
CA MET A 92 17.57 11.41 -10.51
C MET A 92 16.55 11.64 -9.38
N ALA A 93 16.62 12.77 -8.69
CA ALA A 93 15.68 13.12 -7.63
C ALA A 93 14.25 13.28 -8.18
N LYS A 94 14.10 13.94 -9.34
CA LYS A 94 12.83 14.13 -10.03
C LYS A 94 12.20 12.81 -10.45
N GLU A 95 12.97 11.92 -11.08
CA GLU A 95 12.50 10.60 -11.50
C GLU A 95 12.02 9.77 -10.30
N TYR A 96 12.78 9.79 -9.21
CA TYR A 96 12.41 9.09 -7.99
C TYR A 96 11.15 9.67 -7.34
N ARG A 97 10.99 11.00 -7.33
CA ARG A 97 9.76 11.66 -6.88
C ARG A 97 8.54 11.21 -7.69
N GLN A 98 8.67 11.16 -9.02
CA GLN A 98 7.60 10.72 -9.94
C GLN A 98 7.23 9.24 -9.73
N LYS A 99 8.21 8.39 -9.42
CA LYS A 99 7.95 7.00 -9.03
C LYS A 99 7.07 6.92 -7.77
N ILE A 100 7.42 7.65 -6.71
CA ILE A 100 6.62 7.67 -5.46
C ILE A 100 5.22 8.25 -5.72
N GLU A 101 5.12 9.28 -6.54
CA GLU A 101 3.85 9.87 -6.94
C GLU A 101 2.95 8.86 -7.67
N SER A 102 3.51 8.07 -8.57
CA SER A 102 2.80 7.01 -9.27
C SER A 102 2.32 5.91 -8.31
N GLU A 103 3.16 5.52 -7.34
CA GLU A 103 2.79 4.59 -6.29
C GLU A 103 1.63 5.12 -5.44
N LEU A 104 1.70 6.39 -5.01
CA LEU A 104 0.63 7.07 -4.27
C LEU A 104 -0.68 7.06 -5.05
N GLN A 105 -0.65 7.46 -6.32
CA GLN A 105 -1.83 7.48 -7.17
C GLN A 105 -2.44 6.08 -7.31
N ARG A 106 -1.61 5.05 -7.48
CA ARG A 106 -2.07 3.65 -7.54
C ARG A 106 -2.76 3.25 -6.25
N ILE A 107 -2.12 3.48 -5.09
CA ILE A 107 -2.66 3.11 -3.79
C ILE A 107 -3.98 3.85 -3.52
N CYS A 108 -4.06 5.15 -3.82
CA CYS A 108 -5.29 5.93 -3.67
C CYS A 108 -6.41 5.41 -4.58
N LYS A 109 -6.10 5.03 -5.83
CA LYS A 109 -7.08 4.42 -6.73
C LYS A 109 -7.61 3.10 -6.18
N GLU A 110 -6.75 2.25 -5.63
CA GLU A 110 -7.18 1.00 -4.99
C GLU A 110 -8.15 1.27 -3.83
N VAL A 111 -7.82 2.20 -2.92
CA VAL A 111 -8.71 2.58 -1.80
C VAL A 111 -10.07 3.05 -2.29
N LEU A 112 -10.10 3.91 -3.30
CA LEU A 112 -11.35 4.40 -3.88
C LEU A 112 -12.18 3.28 -4.49
N THR A 113 -11.55 2.30 -5.14
CA THR A 113 -12.26 1.12 -5.66
C THR A 113 -12.96 0.36 -4.55
N PHE A 114 -12.30 0.13 -3.41
CA PHE A 114 -12.93 -0.55 -2.27
C PHE A 114 -14.08 0.27 -1.69
N SER A 115 -13.93 1.59 -1.54
CA SER A 115 -14.98 2.46 -1.01
C SER A 115 -16.21 2.60 -1.91
N THR A 116 -16.09 2.32 -3.21
CA THR A 116 -17.23 2.32 -4.15
C THR A 116 -17.91 0.96 -4.30
N SER A 117 -17.30 -0.11 -3.80
CA SER A 117 -17.78 -1.49 -3.94
C SER A 117 -18.25 -2.12 -2.62
N ILE A 118 -18.27 -1.34 -1.54
CA ILE A 118 -18.81 -1.67 -0.21
C ILE A 118 -19.92 -0.66 0.08
#